data_AF-A0A966PUG8-F1
#
_entry.id   AF-A0A966PUG8-F1
#
_cell.length_a   1.000
_cell.length_b   1.000
_cell.length_c   1.000
_cell.angle_alpha   90.00
_cell.angle_beta   90.00
_cell.angle_gamma   90.00
#
_symmetry.space_group_name_H-M   'P 1'
#
loop_
_entity.id
_entity.type
_entity.pdbx_description
1 polymer ?
#
loop_
_entity_poly.entity_id
_entity_poly.type
_entity_poly.pdbx_seq_one_letter_code
_entity_poly.pdbx_strand_id
1 'polypeptide(L)'
;MGLDNIPRVYPCEKENTVIRVDDGRIDCEKTIKANQCPYKREAESSVLLKQSGAKPTYGMFGVPCWYRGKYGNMLLALLERGNLDTYGETEYSFYGDGGDNGEEGLSIKYCKDMSQFMKNHTEEFAKQAQKNSPGEEAEDLIKDWIYASWWLDFVAEYADGSAIWY
;
A
#
# COMPACT_ATOMS: atom_id res chain seq x y z
N MET A 1 -17.72 1.96 -1.30
CA MET A 1 -16.38 1.40 -0.98
C MET A 1 -15.35 2.34 -1.59
N GLY A 2 -14.36 2.77 -0.81
CA GLY A 2 -13.29 3.63 -1.29
C GLY A 2 -12.55 3.05 -2.48
N LEU A 3 -12.13 3.90 -3.42
CA LEU A 3 -11.39 3.47 -4.60
C LEU A 3 -9.94 3.20 -4.25
N ASP A 4 -9.25 4.18 -3.69
CA ASP A 4 -7.81 4.12 -3.39
C ASP A 4 -7.52 4.63 -1.97
N ASN A 5 -6.38 4.21 -1.42
CA ASN A 5 -5.78 4.80 -0.25
C ASN A 5 -4.72 5.81 -0.68
N ILE A 6 -4.83 7.00 -0.13
CA ILE A 6 -3.91 8.10 -0.37
C ILE A 6 -3.15 8.41 0.92
N PRO A 7 -1.89 8.88 0.83
CA PRO A 7 -1.19 9.42 1.99
C PRO A 7 -2.05 10.47 2.69
N ARG A 8 -2.16 10.40 4.03
CA ARG A 8 -2.89 11.44 4.79
C ARG A 8 -2.17 12.78 4.66
N VAL A 9 -0.85 12.76 4.78
CA VAL A 9 0.03 13.84 4.35
C VAL A 9 0.91 13.30 3.23
N TYR A 10 0.99 14.01 2.10
CA TYR A 10 1.88 13.58 1.02
C TYR A 10 3.34 13.55 1.53
N PRO A 11 4.09 12.47 1.29
CA PRO A 11 5.45 12.33 1.83
C PRO A 11 6.40 13.47 1.43
N CYS A 12 6.32 13.94 0.18
CA CYS A 12 7.13 15.06 -0.29
C CYS A 12 6.72 16.42 0.32
N GLU A 13 5.47 16.58 0.73
CA GLU A 13 5.03 17.74 1.51
C GLU A 13 5.63 17.67 2.92
N LYS A 14 5.51 16.51 3.58
CA LYS A 14 6.01 16.28 4.94
C LYS A 14 7.53 16.52 5.04
N GLU A 15 8.30 16.08 4.04
CA GLU A 15 9.75 16.30 3.98
C GLU A 15 10.16 17.68 3.41
N ASN A 16 9.22 18.53 3.00
CA ASN A 16 9.49 19.81 2.32
C ASN A 16 10.37 19.64 1.05
N THR A 17 10.18 18.55 0.31
CA THR A 17 10.90 18.26 -0.94
C THR A 17 10.03 18.44 -2.17
N VAL A 18 8.75 18.78 -1.99
CA VAL A 18 7.79 18.93 -3.08
C VAL A 18 8.17 20.03 -4.06
N ILE A 19 8.10 19.72 -5.36
CA ILE A 19 8.07 20.73 -6.41
C ILE A 19 6.61 20.99 -6.76
N ARG A 20 6.20 22.26 -6.76
CA ARG A 20 4.86 22.68 -7.15
C ARG A 20 4.83 23.22 -8.58
N VAL A 21 3.68 23.08 -9.23
CA VAL A 21 3.34 23.88 -10.42
C VAL A 21 2.87 25.28 -9.99
N ASP A 22 2.75 26.20 -10.95
CA ASP A 22 2.43 27.62 -10.68
C ASP A 22 1.09 27.82 -9.94
N ASP A 23 0.14 26.89 -10.07
CA ASP A 23 -1.14 26.92 -9.36
C ASP A 23 -1.13 26.30 -7.95
N GLY A 24 0.05 25.88 -7.48
CA GLY A 24 0.27 25.34 -6.14
C GLY A 24 0.07 23.83 -6.00
N ARG A 25 -0.41 23.11 -7.03
CA ARG A 25 -0.50 21.64 -6.99
C ARG A 25 0.89 20.99 -7.03
N ILE A 26 0.96 19.75 -6.53
CA ILE A 26 2.18 18.92 -6.56
C ILE A 26 2.52 18.54 -8.00
N ASP A 27 3.72 18.85 -8.45
CA ASP A 27 4.30 18.34 -9.69
C ASP A 27 5.02 17.02 -9.41
N CYS A 28 4.26 15.91 -9.40
CA CYS A 28 4.80 14.58 -9.09
C CYS A 28 5.95 14.19 -10.03
N GLU A 29 5.82 14.50 -11.33
CA GLU A 29 6.85 14.17 -12.30
C GLU A 29 8.16 14.92 -12.05
N LYS A 30 8.11 16.24 -11.83
CA LYS A 30 9.32 17.00 -11.54
C LYS A 30 9.92 16.58 -10.21
N THR A 31 9.09 16.38 -9.18
CA THR A 31 9.56 15.92 -7.87
C THR A 31 10.29 14.57 -7.98
N ILE A 32 9.77 13.65 -8.81
CA ILE A 32 10.42 12.36 -9.09
C ILE A 32 11.72 12.53 -9.89
N LYS A 33 11.71 13.31 -10.97
CA LYS A 33 12.89 13.55 -11.84
C LYS A 33 14.02 14.25 -11.08
N ALA A 34 13.69 15.10 -10.10
CA ALA A 34 14.65 15.75 -9.21
C ALA A 34 15.16 14.85 -8.07
N ASN A 35 14.75 13.58 -8.02
CA ASN A 35 15.05 12.64 -6.94
C ASN A 35 14.59 13.13 -5.55
N GLN A 36 13.49 13.86 -5.51
CA GLN A 36 12.91 14.49 -4.32
C GLN A 36 11.65 13.77 -3.83
N CYS A 37 11.21 12.70 -4.48
CA CYS A 37 10.05 11.92 -4.09
C CYS A 37 10.43 10.82 -3.07
N PRO A 38 9.96 10.90 -1.80
CA PRO A 38 10.31 9.91 -0.78
C PRO A 38 9.86 8.50 -1.15
N TYR A 39 8.66 8.35 -1.73
CA TYR A 39 8.15 7.06 -2.19
C TYR A 39 9.11 6.35 -3.15
N LYS A 40 9.62 7.08 -4.16
CA LYS A 40 10.59 6.52 -5.11
C LYS A 40 11.87 6.11 -4.39
N ARG A 41 12.41 7.01 -3.56
CA ARG A 41 13.65 6.80 -2.81
C ARG A 41 13.56 5.56 -1.92
N GLU A 42 12.47 5.42 -1.16
CA GLU A 42 12.29 4.29 -0.24
C GLU A 42 11.96 2.98 -0.97
N ALA A 43 11.21 3.03 -2.08
CA ALA A 43 10.97 1.83 -2.88
C ALA A 43 12.27 1.32 -3.52
N GLU A 44 13.09 2.24 -4.06
CA GLU A 44 14.39 1.93 -4.65
C GLU A 44 15.46 1.55 -3.62
N SER A 45 15.32 1.93 -2.35
CA SER A 45 16.24 1.52 -1.28
C SER A 45 15.86 0.16 -0.67
N SER A 46 14.58 -0.21 -0.72
CA SER A 46 14.02 -1.41 -0.09
C SER A 46 14.66 -2.72 -0.59
N VAL A 47 15.35 -3.42 0.33
CA VAL A 47 15.91 -4.75 0.09
C VAL A 47 14.80 -5.77 -0.15
N LEU A 48 13.69 -5.66 0.59
CA LEU A 48 12.54 -6.56 0.49
C LEU A 48 11.93 -6.52 -0.93
N LEU A 49 11.71 -5.33 -1.48
CA LEU A 49 11.16 -5.18 -2.83
C LEU A 49 12.14 -5.68 -3.90
N LYS A 50 13.44 -5.38 -3.76
CA LYS A 50 14.48 -5.85 -4.69
C LYS A 50 14.60 -7.37 -4.75
N GLN A 51 14.60 -8.03 -3.60
CA GLN A 51 14.77 -9.48 -3.52
C GLN A 51 13.54 -10.24 -3.98
N SER A 52 12.34 -9.74 -3.69
CA SER A 52 11.08 -10.34 -4.14
C SER A 52 10.77 -10.07 -5.61
N GLY A 53 11.35 -9.02 -6.19
CA GLY A 53 10.95 -8.53 -7.51
C GLY A 53 9.54 -7.90 -7.51
N ALA A 54 9.00 -7.59 -6.33
CA ALA A 54 7.68 -7.00 -6.19
C ALA A 54 7.61 -5.63 -6.88
N LYS A 55 6.52 -5.42 -7.62
CA LYS A 55 6.26 -4.17 -8.33
C LYS A 55 5.14 -3.40 -7.66
N PRO A 56 5.08 -2.07 -7.85
CA PRO A 56 4.00 -1.29 -7.29
C PRO A 56 2.61 -1.68 -7.80
N THR A 57 1.71 -1.96 -6.85
CA THR A 57 0.27 -1.92 -7.08
C THR A 57 -0.23 -0.49 -6.86
N TYR A 58 -0.35 0.27 -7.94
CA TYR A 58 -0.84 1.65 -7.87
C TYR A 58 -2.37 1.72 -7.69
N GLY A 59 -2.84 2.87 -7.21
CA GLY A 59 -4.26 3.25 -7.28
C GLY A 59 -4.75 3.46 -8.72
N MET A 60 -6.03 3.78 -8.87
CA MET A 60 -6.73 3.89 -10.16
C MET A 60 -6.09 4.86 -11.15
N PHE A 61 -5.46 5.93 -10.65
CA PHE A 61 -4.80 6.94 -11.49
C PHE A 61 -3.31 6.68 -11.73
N GLY A 62 -2.76 5.57 -11.24
CA GLY A 62 -1.32 5.29 -11.36
C GLY A 62 -0.44 6.27 -10.59
N VAL A 63 -1.02 7.04 -9.65
CA VAL A 63 -0.28 8.04 -8.87
C VAL A 63 0.71 7.32 -7.96
N PRO A 64 2.01 7.66 -8.04
CA PRO A 64 3.01 7.13 -7.12
C PRO A 64 2.58 7.37 -5.67
N CYS A 65 2.90 6.47 -4.75
CA CYS A 65 2.50 6.47 -3.33
C CYS A 65 1.01 6.23 -3.00
N TRP A 66 0.12 6.16 -4.00
CA TRP A 66 -1.26 5.69 -3.80
C TRP A 66 -1.34 4.18 -3.89
N TYR A 67 -2.27 3.58 -3.15
CA TYR A 67 -2.48 2.13 -3.14
C TYR A 67 -3.94 1.75 -3.36
N ARG A 68 -4.17 0.66 -4.10
CA ARG A 68 -5.52 0.19 -4.42
C ARG A 68 -6.13 -0.57 -3.22
N GLY A 69 -6.87 0.12 -2.36
CA GLY A 69 -7.44 -0.46 -1.13
C GLY A 69 -8.31 -1.70 -1.37
N LYS A 70 -9.14 -1.70 -2.43
CA LYS A 70 -9.95 -2.88 -2.81
C LYS A 70 -9.09 -4.11 -3.10
N TYR A 71 -7.93 -3.90 -3.73
CA TYR A 71 -7.01 -4.99 -4.05
C TYR A 71 -6.34 -5.52 -2.79
N GLY A 72 -5.90 -4.64 -1.89
CA GLY A 72 -5.39 -5.07 -0.59
C GLY A 72 -6.39 -5.91 0.21
N ASN A 73 -7.67 -5.52 0.22
CA ASN A 73 -8.72 -6.32 0.88
C ASN A 73 -8.94 -7.68 0.21
N MET A 74 -8.79 -7.77 -1.10
CA MET A 74 -8.79 -9.07 -1.81
C MET A 74 -7.66 -9.98 -1.34
N LEU A 75 -6.46 -9.43 -1.13
CA LEU A 75 -5.31 -10.18 -0.63
C LEU A 75 -5.56 -10.72 0.79
N LEU A 76 -6.14 -9.90 1.68
CA LEU A 76 -6.52 -10.36 3.03
C LEU A 76 -7.56 -11.48 2.98
N ALA A 77 -8.57 -11.35 2.11
CA ALA A 77 -9.60 -12.37 1.95
C ALA A 77 -9.03 -13.68 1.38
N LEU A 78 -8.02 -13.61 0.51
CA LEU A 78 -7.31 -14.81 0.05
C LEU A 78 -6.61 -15.53 1.22
N LEU A 79 -5.93 -14.80 2.11
CA LEU A 79 -5.30 -15.40 3.30
C LEU A 79 -6.34 -16.10 4.18
N GLU A 80 -7.36 -15.35 4.62
CA GLU A 80 -8.26 -15.78 5.68
C GLU A 80 -9.34 -16.77 5.20
N ARG A 81 -9.74 -16.67 3.93
CA ARG A 81 -10.89 -17.41 3.39
C ARG A 81 -10.52 -18.30 2.20
N GLY A 82 -9.33 -18.13 1.62
CA GLY A 82 -8.94 -18.84 0.41
C GLY A 82 -9.80 -18.50 -0.80
N ASN A 83 -10.36 -17.29 -0.87
CA ASN A 83 -11.26 -16.89 -1.96
C ASN A 83 -11.04 -15.43 -2.40
N LEU A 84 -10.71 -15.25 -3.68
CA LEU A 84 -10.47 -13.96 -4.34
C LEU A 84 -11.76 -13.16 -4.62
N ASP A 85 -12.93 -13.81 -4.69
CA ASP A 85 -14.20 -13.16 -5.02
C ASP A 85 -14.90 -12.53 -3.80
N THR A 86 -14.28 -12.62 -2.62
CA THR A 86 -14.82 -12.06 -1.39
C THR A 86 -14.02 -10.85 -0.93
N TYR A 87 -14.70 -9.74 -0.64
CA TYR A 87 -14.13 -8.53 -0.03
C TYR A 87 -14.65 -8.33 1.41
N GLY A 88 -15.00 -9.43 2.08
CA GLY A 88 -15.73 -9.42 3.36
C GLY A 88 -14.89 -8.99 4.57
N GLU A 89 -15.50 -9.03 5.76
CA GLU A 89 -14.87 -8.70 7.04
C GLU A 89 -13.68 -9.64 7.34
N THR A 90 -12.47 -9.14 7.12
CA THR A 90 -11.20 -9.74 7.55
C THR A 90 -10.74 -9.12 8.86
N GLU A 91 -9.70 -9.66 9.50
CA GLU A 91 -9.15 -9.08 10.75
C GLU A 91 -8.74 -7.62 10.54
N TYR A 92 -8.09 -7.37 9.40
CA TYR A 92 -7.72 -6.04 8.95
C TYR A 92 -8.54 -5.59 7.76
N SER A 93 -8.56 -4.29 7.49
CA SER A 93 -9.08 -3.71 6.26
C SER A 93 -8.14 -2.64 5.77
N PHE A 94 -7.87 -2.60 4.48
CA PHE A 94 -7.21 -1.47 3.83
C PHE A 94 -8.07 -0.20 3.83
N TYR A 95 -9.31 -0.22 4.31
CA TYR A 95 -10.10 0.98 4.61
C TYR A 95 -9.99 1.44 6.07
N GLY A 96 -9.27 0.64 6.88
CA GLY A 96 -8.72 1.01 8.16
C GLY A 96 -9.68 1.05 9.34
N ASP A 97 -9.20 1.72 10.38
CA ASP A 97 -9.79 1.81 11.71
C ASP A 97 -10.53 3.13 11.95
N GLY A 98 -10.71 3.94 10.90
CA GLY A 98 -11.31 5.27 11.00
C GLY A 98 -10.34 6.37 11.42
N GLY A 99 -9.03 6.12 11.34
CA GLY A 99 -7.96 7.10 11.56
C GLY A 99 -7.89 7.70 12.99
N ASP A 100 -6.77 8.34 13.32
CA ASP A 100 -6.54 8.89 14.68
C ASP A 100 -7.50 10.04 15.04
N ASN A 101 -8.13 10.65 14.03
CA ASN A 101 -9.00 11.83 14.16
C ASN A 101 -10.49 11.50 13.93
N GLY A 102 -10.85 10.23 13.74
CA GLY A 102 -12.20 9.83 13.30
C GLY A 102 -12.45 10.03 11.79
N GLU A 103 -11.40 10.31 11.02
CA GLU A 103 -11.43 10.37 9.55
C GLU A 103 -11.13 9.01 8.94
N GLU A 104 -11.94 8.57 7.98
CA GLU A 104 -11.79 7.28 7.30
C GLU A 104 -10.39 7.06 6.72
N GLY A 105 -9.84 5.87 6.93
CA GLY A 105 -8.50 5.49 6.50
C GLY A 105 -7.73 4.76 7.59
N LEU A 106 -6.42 4.62 7.37
CA LEU A 106 -5.52 3.86 8.22
C LEU A 106 -4.76 4.80 9.18
N SER A 107 -4.86 4.60 10.49
CA SER A 107 -3.97 5.24 11.46
C SER A 107 -2.52 4.75 11.34
N ILE A 108 -1.56 5.49 11.90
CA ILE A 108 -0.14 5.08 11.91
C ILE A 108 0.02 3.72 12.59
N LYS A 109 -0.65 3.54 13.74
CA LYS A 109 -0.60 2.30 14.51
C LYS A 109 -1.19 1.15 13.71
N TYR A 110 -2.36 1.36 13.10
CA TYR A 110 -3.02 0.34 12.30
C TYR A 110 -2.18 -0.09 11.09
N CYS A 111 -1.54 0.86 10.39
CA CYS A 111 -0.61 0.53 9.31
C CYS A 111 0.54 -0.36 9.79
N LYS A 112 1.15 -0.05 10.94
CA LYS A 112 2.27 -0.83 11.50
C LYS A 112 1.81 -2.23 11.94
N ASP A 113 0.69 -2.31 12.65
CA ASP A 113 0.13 -3.57 13.14
C ASP A 113 -0.25 -4.48 11.96
N MET A 114 -0.93 -3.93 10.95
CA MET A 114 -1.31 -4.63 9.73
C MET A 114 -0.11 -5.06 8.89
N SER A 115 0.90 -4.20 8.73
CA SER A 115 2.15 -4.55 8.03
C SER A 115 2.84 -5.76 8.68
N GLN A 116 2.91 -5.78 10.01
CA GLN A 116 3.49 -6.90 10.74
C GLN A 116 2.64 -8.16 10.64
N PHE A 117 1.30 -8.03 10.73
CA PHE A 117 0.39 -9.13 10.45
C PHE A 117 0.67 -9.73 9.07
N MET A 118 0.77 -8.91 8.03
CA MET A 118 1.01 -9.39 6.67
C MET A 118 2.36 -10.12 6.57
N LYS A 119 3.42 -9.56 7.14
CA LYS A 119 4.76 -10.19 7.13
C LYS A 119 4.76 -11.54 7.84
N ASN A 120 4.13 -11.62 9.01
CA ASN A 120 4.07 -12.85 9.80
C ASN A 120 3.27 -13.97 9.11
N HIS A 121 2.33 -13.62 8.23
CA HIS A 121 1.49 -14.59 7.50
C HIS A 121 1.94 -14.82 6.05
N THR A 122 3.15 -14.39 5.66
CA THR A 122 3.64 -14.52 4.28
C THR A 122 3.66 -15.97 3.80
N GLU A 123 4.11 -16.92 4.63
CA GLU A 123 4.13 -18.34 4.25
C GLU A 123 2.73 -18.94 4.09
N GLU A 124 1.79 -18.53 4.94
CA GLU A 124 0.40 -18.98 4.86
C GLU A 124 -0.30 -18.41 3.64
N PHE A 125 -0.08 -17.12 3.37
CA PHE A 125 -0.55 -16.46 2.16
C PHE A 125 -0.01 -17.17 0.91
N ALA A 126 1.29 -17.49 0.86
CA ALA A 126 1.88 -18.18 -0.27
C ALA A 126 1.23 -19.56 -0.53
N LYS A 127 0.89 -20.31 0.52
CA LYS A 127 0.14 -21.58 0.39
C LYS A 127 -1.26 -21.36 -0.17
N GLN A 128 -1.97 -20.32 0.29
CA GLN A 128 -3.30 -19.98 -0.23
C GLN A 128 -3.25 -19.53 -1.69
N ALA A 129 -2.27 -18.70 -2.05
CA ALA A 129 -2.04 -18.26 -3.42
C ALA A 129 -1.80 -19.46 -4.34
N GLN A 130 -0.89 -20.37 -3.97
CA GLN A 130 -0.62 -21.57 -4.77
C GLN A 130 -1.81 -22.52 -4.89
N LYS A 131 -2.63 -22.61 -3.85
CA LYS A 131 -3.83 -23.46 -3.87
C LYS A 131 -4.92 -22.93 -4.81
N ASN A 132 -5.10 -21.61 -4.85
CA ASN A 132 -6.24 -20.99 -5.55
C ASN A 132 -5.89 -20.44 -6.94
N SER A 133 -4.61 -20.09 -7.16
CA SER A 133 -4.10 -19.45 -8.37
C SER A 133 -2.71 -20.01 -8.73
N PRO A 134 -2.56 -21.31 -9.04
CA PRO A 134 -1.26 -21.96 -9.17
C PRO A 134 -0.39 -21.40 -10.32
N GLY A 135 0.92 -21.49 -10.16
CA GLY A 135 1.90 -21.07 -11.19
C GLY A 135 2.27 -19.60 -11.08
N GLU A 136 2.40 -18.91 -12.21
CA GLU A 136 2.85 -17.50 -12.28
C GLU A 136 1.92 -16.56 -11.50
N GLU A 137 0.61 -16.84 -11.49
CA GLU A 137 -0.37 -16.03 -10.78
C GLU A 137 -0.14 -16.05 -9.26
N ALA A 138 0.23 -17.19 -8.68
CA ALA A 138 0.57 -17.28 -7.25
C ALA A 138 1.81 -16.45 -6.93
N GLU A 139 2.82 -16.48 -7.79
CA GLU A 139 4.04 -15.68 -7.59
C GLU A 139 3.75 -14.19 -7.61
N ASP A 140 2.86 -13.75 -8.50
CA ASP A 140 2.45 -12.34 -8.59
C ASP A 140 1.62 -11.91 -7.36
N LEU A 141 0.70 -12.75 -6.89
CA LEU A 141 -0.04 -12.51 -5.64
C LEU A 141 0.91 -12.38 -4.44
N ILE A 142 1.95 -13.23 -4.36
CA ILE A 142 2.94 -13.16 -3.27
C ILE A 142 3.76 -11.86 -3.35
N LYS A 143 4.15 -11.44 -4.56
CA LYS A 143 4.84 -10.16 -4.77
C LYS A 143 3.95 -8.98 -4.36
N ASP A 144 2.68 -9.03 -4.69
CA ASP A 144 1.71 -7.99 -4.32
C ASP A 144 1.47 -7.92 -2.81
N TRP A 145 1.41 -9.08 -2.13
CA TRP A 145 1.37 -9.16 -0.66
C TRP A 145 2.58 -8.48 -0.03
N ILE A 146 3.77 -8.76 -0.55
CA ILE A 146 5.03 -8.15 -0.10
C ILE A 146 5.00 -6.63 -0.31
N TYR A 147 4.60 -6.17 -1.50
CA TYR A 147 4.50 -4.74 -1.79
C TYR A 147 3.47 -4.04 -0.88
N ALA A 148 2.32 -4.65 -0.65
CA ALA A 148 1.28 -4.10 0.22
C ALA A 148 1.77 -3.94 1.67
N SER A 149 2.48 -4.96 2.21
CA SER A 149 3.09 -4.86 3.54
C SER A 149 4.14 -3.74 3.64
N TRP A 150 4.94 -3.57 2.59
CA TRP A 150 5.92 -2.47 2.51
C TRP A 150 5.24 -1.10 2.40
N TRP A 151 4.18 -1.00 1.61
CA TRP A 151 3.44 0.26 1.44
C TRP A 151 2.83 0.72 2.77
N LEU A 152 2.31 -0.20 3.59
CA LEU A 152 1.80 0.09 4.92
C LEU A 152 2.87 0.68 5.85
N ASP A 153 4.08 0.09 5.90
CA ASP A 153 5.21 0.69 6.62
C ASP A 153 5.54 2.09 6.11
N PHE A 154 5.59 2.23 4.78
CA PHE A 154 5.93 3.48 4.13
C PHE A 154 4.95 4.59 4.52
N VAL A 155 3.64 4.36 4.42
CA VAL A 155 2.66 5.40 4.77
C VAL A 155 2.59 5.66 6.27
N ALA A 156 2.86 4.66 7.11
CA ALA A 156 2.96 4.86 8.55
C ALA A 156 4.10 5.82 8.92
N GLU A 157 5.25 5.69 8.26
CA GLU A 157 6.45 6.46 8.58
C GLU A 157 6.43 7.85 7.91
N TYR A 158 6.08 7.90 6.63
CA TYR A 158 6.27 9.08 5.79
C TYR A 158 4.99 9.87 5.51
N ALA A 159 3.81 9.35 5.88
CA ALA A 159 2.53 9.96 5.48
C ALA A 159 1.50 10.14 6.61
N ASP A 160 1.86 9.85 7.86
CA ASP A 160 0.94 9.88 9.01
C ASP A 160 -0.28 8.96 8.82
N GLY A 161 -0.06 7.83 8.16
CA GLY A 161 -1.10 6.88 7.76
C GLY A 161 -1.69 7.21 6.40
N SER A 162 -2.95 6.83 6.20
CA SER A 162 -3.66 7.07 4.93
C SER A 162 -5.08 7.56 5.15
N ALA A 163 -5.65 8.12 4.08
CA ALA A 163 -7.05 8.47 3.95
C ALA A 163 -7.66 7.74 2.74
N ILE A 164 -8.98 7.59 2.73
CA ILE A 164 -9.71 6.97 1.62
C ILE A 164 -10.04 8.01 0.55
N TRP A 165 -9.75 7.69 -0.71
CA TRP A 165 -10.19 8.44 -1.89
C TRP A 165 -11.36 7.75 -2.60
N TYR A 166 -12.32 8.53 -3.08
CA TYR A 166 -13.64 8.12 -3.57
C TYR A 166 -13.89 8.38 -5.05
#